data_AF-A0A2G2LH93-F1
#
_entry.id   AF-A0A2G2LH93-F1
#
_cell.length_a   1.000
_cell.length_b   1.000
_cell.length_c   1.000
_cell.angle_alpha   90.00
_cell.angle_beta   90.00
_cell.angle_gamma   90.00
#
_symmetry.space_group_name_H-M   'P 1'
#
loop_
_entity.id
_entity.type
_entity.pdbx_description
1 polymer ?
#
loop_
_entity_poly.entity_id
_entity_poly.type
_entity_poly.pdbx_seq_one_letter_code
_entity_poly.pdbx_strand_id
1 'polypeptide(L)'
;MPSYFKKFPTVNYNGTILTDVTRRAKFIDAIRINPLTFLPYTVSGDDRPEDVAFYYYGDAGFVWLVYLANNIIDPYTDWVMTDSDFEKFLIKKYAAQSGTEGFEVLNWTLNATITENIIHYENIADPTLTLSPDTIILSDSSIAVSDWSPVRVYEYESRINEDKRNVTIINKIYADSMEKELEALLNV
;
A
#
# COMPACT_ATOMS: atom_id res chain seq x y z
N MET A 1 6.56 18.96 8.37
CA MET A 1 7.22 17.87 9.12
C MET A 1 6.17 17.17 9.96
N PRO A 2 6.00 15.83 9.83
CA PRO A 2 5.06 15.08 10.66
C PRO A 2 5.35 15.30 12.15
N SER A 3 4.31 15.54 12.96
CA SER A 3 4.44 15.74 14.42
C SER A 3 5.21 14.58 15.09
N TYR A 4 5.08 13.38 14.53
CA TYR A 4 5.79 12.17 14.92
C TYR A 4 7.30 12.36 15.14
N PHE A 5 8.02 12.94 14.19
CA PHE A 5 9.49 13.05 14.27
C PHE A 5 9.98 14.07 15.29
N LYS A 6 9.11 14.95 15.79
CA LYS A 6 9.47 15.90 16.86
C LYS A 6 9.74 15.20 18.19
N LYS A 7 9.22 13.98 18.37
CA LYS A 7 9.35 13.21 19.61
C LYS A 7 10.64 12.40 19.67
N PHE A 8 11.36 12.30 18.55
CA PHE A 8 12.60 11.55 18.50
C PHE A 8 13.74 12.37 19.10
N PRO A 9 14.65 11.72 19.84
CA PRO A 9 15.80 12.41 20.40
C PRO A 9 16.72 12.89 19.29
N THR A 10 17.49 13.93 19.60
CA THR A 10 18.51 14.44 18.69
C THR A 10 19.87 13.87 19.03
N VAL A 11 20.62 13.45 18.02
CA VAL A 11 22.00 12.99 18.12
C VAL A 11 22.93 13.97 17.41
N ASN A 12 24.14 14.12 17.94
CA ASN A 12 25.19 14.86 17.24
C ASN A 12 25.96 13.91 16.34
N TYR A 13 25.87 14.13 15.04
CA TYR A 13 26.66 13.40 14.04
C TYR A 13 27.55 14.40 13.31
N ASN A 14 28.87 14.26 13.48
CA ASN A 14 29.88 15.13 12.86
C ASN A 14 29.63 16.65 13.04
N GLY A 15 29.19 17.08 14.23
CA GLY A 15 28.95 18.49 14.55
C GLY A 15 27.57 19.02 14.11
N THR A 16 26.73 18.17 13.51
CA THR A 16 25.35 18.51 13.13
C THR A 16 24.38 17.80 14.07
N ILE A 17 23.44 18.57 14.65
CA ILE A 17 22.35 18.02 15.45
C ILE A 17 21.30 17.47 14.50
N LEU A 18 21.07 16.16 14.56
CA LEU A 18 20.12 15.42 13.72
C LEU A 18 19.09 14.73 14.58
N THR A 19 17.86 14.57 14.08
CA THR A 19 16.86 13.70 14.69
C THR A 19 17.23 12.24 14.47
N ASP A 20 17.28 11.44 15.53
CA ASP A 20 17.62 10.02 15.47
C ASP A 20 16.44 9.17 15.02
N VAL A 21 16.35 8.88 13.72
CA VAL A 21 15.30 8.03 13.14
C VAL A 21 15.60 6.53 13.23
N THR A 22 16.74 6.13 13.81
CA THR A 22 17.15 4.71 13.89
C THR A 22 16.46 3.93 15.00
N ARG A 23 15.84 4.65 15.94
CA ARG A 23 15.07 4.07 17.05
C ARG A 23 13.74 3.51 16.53
N ARG A 24 13.65 2.17 16.44
CA ARG A 24 12.39 1.48 16.17
C ARG A 24 11.66 1.21 17.49
N ALA A 25 10.49 1.80 17.65
CA ALA A 25 9.63 1.52 18.80
C ALA A 25 9.01 0.10 18.67
N LYS A 26 9.47 -0.86 19.48
CA LYS A 26 8.99 -2.27 19.49
C LYS A 26 7.68 -2.49 20.27
N PHE A 27 6.91 -1.44 20.55
CA PHE A 27 5.70 -1.53 21.39
C PHE A 27 4.48 -2.12 20.67
N ILE A 28 4.55 -2.27 19.34
CA ILE A 28 3.50 -2.90 18.52
C ILE A 28 3.12 -4.30 19.04
N ASP A 29 4.11 -5.06 19.53
CA ASP A 29 3.93 -6.44 19.94
C ASP A 29 3.06 -6.57 21.20
N ALA A 30 3.12 -5.59 22.12
CA ALA A 30 2.33 -5.59 23.36
C ALA A 30 0.84 -5.29 23.11
N ILE A 31 0.53 -4.54 22.05
CA ILE A 31 -0.80 -3.98 21.78
C ILE A 31 -1.63 -4.88 20.86
N ARG A 32 -0.97 -5.72 20.05
CA ARG A 32 -1.61 -6.76 19.21
C ARG A 32 -2.40 -7.81 19.98
N ILE A 33 -2.29 -7.85 21.31
CA ILE A 33 -2.96 -8.82 22.16
C ILE A 33 -4.47 -8.54 22.28
N ASN A 34 -4.91 -7.28 22.09
CA ASN A 34 -6.33 -6.93 22.23
C ASN A 34 -7.04 -6.84 20.86
N PRO A 35 -8.06 -7.67 20.59
CA PRO A 35 -8.80 -7.66 19.33
C PRO A 35 -9.62 -6.39 19.09
N LEU A 36 -9.89 -5.58 20.12
CA LEU A 36 -10.62 -4.31 20.00
C LEU A 36 -9.72 -3.12 19.62
N THR A 37 -8.42 -3.34 19.48
CA THR A 37 -7.47 -2.27 19.15
C THR A 37 -7.56 -1.85 17.69
N PHE A 38 -7.86 -2.79 16.79
CA PHE A 38 -7.80 -2.57 15.35
C PHE A 38 -9.21 -2.58 14.77
N LEU A 39 -9.56 -1.51 14.06
CA LEU A 39 -10.85 -1.34 13.40
C LEU A 39 -10.66 -1.24 11.89
N PRO A 40 -11.51 -1.88 11.08
CA PRO A 40 -11.48 -1.72 9.64
C PRO A 40 -11.93 -0.30 9.26
N TYR A 41 -11.28 0.28 8.26
CA TYR A 41 -11.60 1.58 7.70
C TYR A 41 -11.38 1.57 6.18
N THR A 42 -12.28 2.21 5.44
CA THR A 42 -12.15 2.34 3.98
C THR A 42 -11.82 3.78 3.63
N VAL A 43 -10.66 3.98 3.02
CA VAL A 43 -10.19 5.30 2.55
C VAL A 43 -11.11 5.80 1.43
N SER A 44 -11.59 7.04 1.58
CA SER A 44 -12.51 7.65 0.61
C SER A 44 -11.74 8.53 -0.38
N GLY A 45 -12.04 8.41 -1.68
CA GLY A 45 -11.46 9.27 -2.71
C GLY A 45 -9.92 9.28 -2.71
N ASP A 46 -9.34 10.47 -2.67
CA ASP A 46 -7.89 10.69 -2.68
C ASP A 46 -7.32 11.05 -1.29
N ASP A 47 -8.02 10.63 -0.22
CA ASP A 47 -7.61 10.94 1.15
C ASP A 47 -6.21 10.39 1.44
N ARG A 48 -5.33 11.26 1.96
CA ARG A 48 -3.99 10.89 2.39
C ARG A 48 -4.04 10.33 3.82
N PRO A 49 -3.00 9.60 4.26
CA PRO A 49 -2.93 9.07 5.61
C PRO A 49 -3.16 10.15 6.70
N GLU A 50 -2.64 11.37 6.49
CA GLU A 50 -2.85 12.50 7.38
C GLU A 50 -4.29 13.00 7.42
N ASP A 51 -5.01 12.91 6.31
CA ASP A 51 -6.40 13.33 6.20
C ASP A 51 -7.29 12.32 6.96
N VAL A 52 -7.04 11.01 6.78
CA VAL A 52 -7.66 9.93 7.57
C VAL A 52 -7.41 10.12 9.06
N ALA A 53 -6.17 10.43 9.44
CA ALA A 53 -5.82 10.68 10.84
C ALA A 53 -6.56 11.90 11.40
N PHE A 54 -6.67 12.98 10.62
CA PHE A 54 -7.42 14.17 11.02
C PHE A 54 -8.92 13.85 11.18
N TYR A 55 -9.54 13.14 10.24
CA TYR A 55 -10.96 12.81 10.29
C TYR A 55 -11.32 11.91 11.48
N TYR A 56 -10.45 10.95 11.82
CA TYR A 56 -10.74 9.98 12.87
C TYR A 56 -10.25 10.43 14.26
N TYR A 57 -8.98 10.85 14.38
CA TYR A 57 -8.40 11.26 15.67
C TYR A 57 -8.64 12.73 15.98
N GLY A 58 -8.88 13.59 14.99
CA GLY A 58 -9.03 15.03 15.15
C GLY A 58 -7.72 15.81 15.01
N ASP A 59 -6.61 15.12 14.75
CA ASP A 59 -5.29 15.72 14.52
C ASP A 59 -4.50 14.90 13.49
N ALA A 60 -4.06 15.56 12.42
CA ALA A 60 -3.18 15.00 11.40
C ALA A 60 -1.84 14.49 11.98
N GLY A 61 -1.44 15.00 13.16
CA GLY A 61 -0.28 14.54 13.91
C GLY A 61 -0.31 13.06 14.29
N PHE A 62 -1.50 12.44 14.35
CA PHE A 62 -1.67 11.00 14.62
C PHE A 62 -1.50 10.11 13.39
N VAL A 63 -1.05 10.64 12.25
CA VAL A 63 -0.78 9.85 11.02
C VAL A 63 0.11 8.62 11.25
N TRP A 64 1.03 8.70 12.21
CA TRP A 64 1.89 7.58 12.56
C TRP A 64 1.12 6.37 13.10
N LEU A 65 -0.04 6.56 13.75
CA LEU A 65 -0.92 5.46 14.16
C LEU A 65 -1.52 4.73 12.96
N VAL A 66 -1.85 5.47 11.90
CA VAL A 66 -2.33 4.90 10.63
C VAL A 66 -1.22 4.08 9.97
N TYR A 67 0.00 4.62 9.92
CA TYR A 67 1.14 3.88 9.38
C TYR A 67 1.45 2.63 10.19
N LEU A 68 1.42 2.74 11.52
CA LEU A 68 1.68 1.65 12.44
C LEU A 68 0.68 0.50 12.28
N ALA A 69 -0.61 0.84 12.18
CA ALA A 69 -1.69 -0.14 12.08
C ALA A 69 -1.62 -0.97 10.79
N ASN A 70 -1.12 -0.36 9.70
CA ASN A 70 -1.05 -0.98 8.38
C ASN A 70 0.35 -1.48 8.00
N ASN A 71 1.33 -1.39 8.92
CA ASN A 71 2.75 -1.66 8.65
C ASN A 71 3.29 -0.89 7.42
N ILE A 72 2.81 0.33 7.19
CA ILE A 72 3.26 1.17 6.07
C ILE A 72 4.69 1.61 6.35
N ILE A 73 5.59 1.34 5.42
CA ILE A 73 7.00 1.75 5.48
C ILE A 73 7.23 2.91 4.52
N ASP A 74 6.73 2.79 3.29
CA ASP A 74 6.81 3.84 2.27
C ASP A 74 5.39 4.38 1.97
N PRO A 75 5.02 5.54 2.50
CA PRO A 75 3.70 6.13 2.27
C PRO A 75 3.38 6.41 0.79
N TYR A 76 4.39 6.55 -0.08
CA TYR A 76 4.16 6.85 -1.49
C TYR A 76 3.76 5.61 -2.29
N THR A 77 4.20 4.42 -1.89
CA THR A 77 3.89 3.17 -2.60
C THR A 77 2.92 2.27 -1.87
N ASP A 78 2.91 2.34 -0.53
CA ASP A 78 2.12 1.45 0.32
C ASP A 78 0.72 2.01 0.59
N TRP A 79 0.48 3.29 0.31
CA TRP A 79 -0.84 3.91 0.36
C TRP A 79 -1.57 3.82 -0.98
N VAL A 80 -2.89 4.00 -0.96
CA VAL A 80 -3.69 4.14 -2.18
C VAL A 80 -3.24 5.36 -2.98
N MET A 81 -2.99 5.14 -4.26
CA MET A 81 -2.60 6.18 -5.20
C MET A 81 -3.83 6.81 -5.85
N THR A 82 -3.74 8.10 -6.12
CA THR A 82 -4.69 8.81 -7.01
C THR A 82 -4.56 8.28 -8.44
N ASP A 83 -5.58 8.47 -9.28
CA ASP A 83 -5.55 8.02 -10.68
C ASP A 83 -4.32 8.56 -11.43
N SER A 84 -4.01 9.84 -11.25
CA SER A 84 -2.84 10.49 -11.88
C SER A 84 -1.51 9.88 -11.41
N ASP A 85 -1.39 9.56 -10.12
CA ASP A 85 -0.14 8.99 -9.59
C ASP A 85 -0.02 7.50 -9.92
N PHE A 86 -1.14 6.79 -9.99
CA PHE A 86 -1.23 5.42 -10.46
C PHE A 86 -0.79 5.31 -11.93
N GLU A 87 -1.22 6.22 -12.80
CA GLU A 87 -0.76 6.30 -14.19
C GLU A 87 0.76 6.50 -14.27
N LYS A 88 1.32 7.47 -13.52
CA LYS A 88 2.78 7.70 -13.48
C LYS A 88 3.53 6.47 -12.97
N PHE A 89 2.97 5.79 -11.98
CA PHE A 89 3.52 4.55 -11.44
C PHE A 89 3.58 3.46 -12.52
N LEU A 90 2.49 3.24 -13.27
CA LEU A 90 2.46 2.27 -14.37
C LEU A 90 3.48 2.61 -15.45
N ILE A 91 3.54 3.87 -15.88
CA ILE A 91 4.52 4.32 -16.88
C ILE A 91 5.94 4.00 -16.41
N LYS A 92 6.28 4.35 -15.18
CA LYS A 92 7.62 4.13 -14.63
C LYS A 92 7.94 2.64 -14.46
N LYS A 93 6.97 1.83 -14.01
CA LYS A 93 7.16 0.40 -13.72
C LYS A 93 7.27 -0.44 -15.00
N TYR A 94 6.48 -0.13 -16.02
CA TYR A 94 6.34 -0.95 -17.23
C TYR A 94 7.00 -0.37 -18.49
N ALA A 95 7.69 0.78 -18.41
CA ALA A 95 8.42 1.35 -19.55
C ALA A 95 9.35 0.33 -20.23
N ALA A 96 10.21 -0.32 -19.45
CA ALA A 96 11.15 -1.31 -19.99
C ALA A 96 10.47 -2.55 -20.58
N GLN A 97 9.39 -3.03 -19.97
CA GLN A 97 8.66 -4.22 -20.44
C GLN A 97 7.84 -3.92 -21.69
N SER A 98 7.23 -2.74 -21.78
CA SER A 98 6.44 -2.34 -22.95
C SER A 98 7.30 -1.99 -24.16
N GLY A 99 8.58 -1.64 -23.97
CA GLY A 99 9.43 -1.11 -25.03
C GLY A 99 8.99 0.27 -25.55
N THR A 100 8.12 0.96 -24.81
CA THR A 100 7.58 2.28 -25.15
C THR A 100 7.82 3.28 -24.02
N GLU A 101 7.49 4.55 -24.25
CA GLU A 101 7.69 5.62 -23.27
C GLU A 101 6.43 6.47 -23.09
N GLY A 102 6.31 7.07 -21.90
CA GLY A 102 5.20 7.99 -21.60
C GLY A 102 3.84 7.32 -21.68
N PHE A 103 2.87 8.02 -22.27
CA PHE A 103 1.47 7.58 -22.33
C PHE A 103 1.28 6.26 -23.11
N GLU A 104 2.20 5.93 -24.04
CA GLU A 104 2.12 4.67 -24.78
C GLU A 104 2.31 3.44 -23.90
N VAL A 105 2.98 3.58 -22.74
CA VAL A 105 3.07 2.52 -21.75
C VAL A 105 1.68 2.20 -21.19
N LEU A 106 0.84 3.21 -20.94
CA LEU A 106 -0.54 3.01 -20.47
C LEU A 106 -1.40 2.34 -21.54
N ASN A 107 -1.27 2.75 -22.80
CA ASN A 107 -1.94 2.07 -23.91
C ASN A 107 -1.54 0.59 -23.96
N TRP A 108 -0.24 0.28 -23.76
CA TRP A 108 0.26 -1.09 -23.70
C TRP A 108 -0.34 -1.87 -22.51
N THR A 109 -0.48 -1.29 -21.31
CA THR A 109 -1.04 -2.02 -20.15
C THR A 109 -2.51 -2.39 -20.31
N LEU A 110 -3.27 -1.63 -21.10
CA LEU A 110 -4.69 -1.84 -21.40
C LEU A 110 -4.94 -2.63 -22.69
N ASN A 111 -3.92 -2.82 -23.53
CA ASN A 111 -4.10 -3.36 -24.87
C ASN A 111 -4.65 -4.78 -24.86
N ALA A 112 -5.87 -4.94 -25.38
CA ALA A 112 -6.58 -6.22 -25.43
C ALA A 112 -6.10 -7.17 -26.55
N THR A 113 -5.31 -6.68 -27.52
CA THR A 113 -4.90 -7.45 -28.69
C THR A 113 -3.56 -8.17 -28.51
N ILE A 114 -2.83 -7.86 -27.45
CA ILE A 114 -1.53 -8.47 -27.13
C ILE A 114 -1.67 -9.43 -25.94
N THR A 115 -0.71 -10.35 -25.80
CA THR A 115 -0.65 -11.28 -24.66
C THR A 115 0.47 -10.95 -23.67
N GLU A 116 1.43 -10.10 -24.07
CA GLU A 116 2.61 -9.73 -23.28
C GLU A 116 2.29 -8.95 -21.99
N ASN A 117 1.13 -8.29 -21.96
CA ASN A 117 0.64 -7.53 -20.82
C ASN A 117 -0.35 -8.34 -19.93
N ILE A 118 -0.49 -9.64 -20.18
CA ILE A 118 -1.32 -10.52 -19.34
C ILE A 118 -0.45 -11.02 -18.18
N ILE A 119 -0.90 -10.76 -16.95
CA ILE A 119 -0.21 -11.24 -15.74
C ILE A 119 -0.58 -12.70 -15.47
N HIS A 120 -1.88 -12.99 -15.47
CA HIS A 120 -2.43 -14.33 -15.27
C HIS A 120 -3.83 -14.42 -15.88
N TYR A 121 -4.39 -15.63 -15.89
CA TYR A 121 -5.77 -15.90 -16.25
C TYR A 121 -6.55 -16.29 -14.99
N GLU A 122 -7.78 -15.82 -14.87
CA GLU A 122 -8.71 -16.19 -13.79
C GLU A 122 -9.84 -17.03 -14.34
N ASN A 123 -10.26 -18.06 -13.61
CA ASN A 123 -11.42 -18.83 -14.02
C ASN A 123 -12.70 -18.00 -13.87
N ILE A 124 -13.59 -18.06 -14.85
CA ILE A 124 -14.83 -17.26 -14.87
C ILE A 124 -15.82 -17.72 -13.79
N ALA A 125 -15.85 -19.02 -13.49
CA ALA A 125 -16.73 -19.57 -12.45
C ALA A 125 -16.13 -19.43 -11.04
N ASP A 126 -14.80 -19.48 -10.91
CA ASP A 126 -14.08 -19.32 -9.64
C ASP A 126 -12.82 -18.43 -9.82
N PRO A 127 -12.92 -17.12 -9.58
CA PRO A 127 -11.80 -16.19 -9.75
C PRO A 127 -10.59 -16.45 -8.83
N THR A 128 -10.73 -17.31 -7.82
CA THR A 128 -9.60 -17.70 -6.95
C THR A 128 -8.64 -18.67 -7.64
N LEU A 129 -9.09 -19.33 -8.70
CA LEU A 129 -8.26 -20.18 -9.54
C LEU A 129 -7.56 -19.32 -10.58
N THR A 130 -6.22 -19.32 -10.52
CA THR A 130 -5.37 -18.56 -11.44
C THR A 130 -4.46 -19.49 -12.25
N LEU A 131 -4.24 -19.18 -13.53
CA LEU A 131 -3.26 -19.83 -14.38
C LEU A 131 -2.24 -18.85 -14.92
N SER A 132 -0.99 -19.29 -15.02
CA SER A 132 0.04 -18.51 -15.73
C SER A 132 -0.25 -18.49 -17.23
N PRO A 133 0.16 -17.44 -17.96
CA PRO A 133 0.02 -17.39 -19.42
C PRO A 133 0.64 -18.60 -20.11
N ASP A 134 1.80 -19.07 -19.64
CA ASP A 134 2.49 -20.24 -20.18
C ASP A 134 1.67 -21.52 -20.04
N THR A 135 0.93 -21.67 -18.94
CA THR A 135 0.12 -22.87 -18.70
C THR A 135 -1.03 -22.97 -19.70
N ILE A 136 -1.66 -21.85 -20.03
CA ILE A 136 -2.71 -21.79 -21.07
C ILE A 136 -2.13 -22.15 -22.44
N ILE A 137 -0.95 -21.60 -22.80
CA ILE A 137 -0.31 -21.84 -24.10
C ILE A 137 0.13 -23.30 -24.26
N LEU A 138 0.66 -23.90 -23.19
CA LEU A 138 1.18 -25.28 -23.19
C LEU A 138 0.09 -26.34 -22.96
N SER A 139 -1.11 -25.93 -22.53
CA SER A 139 -2.23 -26.85 -22.37
C SER A 139 -2.76 -27.29 -23.74
N ASP A 140 -2.21 -28.39 -24.24
CA ASP A 140 -2.61 -29.05 -25.49
C ASP A 140 -4.03 -29.64 -25.35
N SER A 141 -5.04 -28.76 -25.34
CA SER A 141 -6.48 -29.07 -25.32
C SER A 141 -7.07 -29.58 -23.99
N SER A 142 -6.30 -29.69 -22.90
CA SER A 142 -6.81 -30.11 -21.59
C SER A 142 -7.52 -29.01 -20.79
N ILE A 143 -7.38 -27.75 -21.21
CA ILE A 143 -8.00 -26.58 -20.58
C ILE A 143 -8.92 -25.91 -21.59
N ALA A 144 -10.19 -25.75 -21.21
CA ALA A 144 -11.14 -24.97 -21.99
C ALA A 144 -10.83 -23.48 -21.81
N VAL A 145 -10.08 -22.89 -22.75
CA VAL A 145 -9.66 -21.48 -22.70
C VAL A 145 -10.84 -20.51 -22.58
N SER A 146 -12.04 -20.91 -23.05
CA SER A 146 -13.29 -20.15 -22.89
C SER A 146 -13.70 -19.91 -21.43
N ASP A 147 -13.22 -20.74 -20.50
CA ASP A 147 -13.61 -20.68 -19.09
C ASP A 147 -12.69 -19.74 -18.28
N TRP A 148 -11.75 -19.08 -18.96
CA TRP A 148 -10.71 -18.26 -18.35
C TRP A 148 -10.69 -16.85 -18.95
N SER A 149 -10.59 -15.84 -18.08
CA SER A 149 -10.46 -14.43 -18.45
C SER A 149 -9.03 -13.95 -18.22
N PRO A 150 -8.38 -13.27 -19.18
CA PRO A 150 -7.06 -12.71 -18.97
C PRO A 150 -7.12 -11.49 -18.06
N VAL A 151 -6.30 -11.47 -17.01
CA VAL A 151 -6.06 -10.31 -16.16
C VAL A 151 -4.82 -9.59 -16.66
N ARG A 152 -5.00 -8.35 -17.10
CA ARG A 152 -3.92 -7.54 -17.67
C ARG A 152 -3.24 -6.69 -16.61
N VAL A 153 -2.08 -6.15 -16.96
CA VAL A 153 -1.27 -5.29 -16.09
C VAL A 153 -2.10 -4.16 -15.46
N TYR A 154 -2.88 -3.42 -16.24
CA TYR A 154 -3.65 -2.31 -15.68
C TYR A 154 -4.66 -2.78 -14.64
N GLU A 155 -5.46 -3.80 -14.97
CA GLU A 155 -6.47 -4.36 -14.07
C GLU A 155 -5.86 -4.94 -12.81
N TYR A 156 -4.76 -5.69 -12.95
CA TYR A 156 -4.03 -6.29 -11.83
C TYR A 156 -3.54 -5.22 -10.85
N GLU A 157 -2.84 -4.19 -11.34
CA GLU A 157 -2.30 -3.13 -10.49
C GLU A 157 -3.41 -2.25 -9.92
N SER A 158 -4.52 -2.06 -10.65
CA SER A 158 -5.68 -1.30 -10.17
C SER A 158 -6.35 -2.01 -9.00
N ARG A 159 -6.53 -3.35 -9.08
CA ARG A 159 -7.04 -4.15 -7.96
C ARG A 159 -6.15 -4.05 -6.73
N ILE A 160 -4.82 -4.13 -6.91
CA ILE A 160 -3.87 -3.93 -5.81
C ILE A 160 -4.00 -2.53 -5.19
N ASN A 161 -4.17 -1.49 -6.02
CA ASN A 161 -4.33 -0.13 -5.52
C ASN A 161 -5.66 0.06 -4.77
N GLU A 162 -6.74 -0.56 -5.26
CA GLU A 162 -8.06 -0.52 -4.63
C GLU A 162 -8.07 -1.29 -3.31
N ASP A 163 -7.38 -2.43 -3.24
CA ASP A 163 -7.23 -3.21 -2.01
C ASP A 163 -6.55 -2.39 -0.90
N LYS A 164 -5.63 -1.48 -1.25
CA LYS A 164 -4.99 -0.56 -0.29
C LYS A 164 -5.96 0.46 0.32
N ARG A 165 -7.18 0.63 -0.21
CA ARG A 165 -8.20 1.46 0.44
C ARG A 165 -8.72 0.81 1.72
N ASN A 166 -8.64 -0.52 1.82
CA ASN A 166 -9.05 -1.25 3.01
C ASN A 166 -7.89 -1.22 4.01
N VAL A 167 -7.94 -0.23 4.90
CA VAL A 167 -6.93 -0.01 5.91
C VAL A 167 -7.45 -0.36 7.29
N THR A 168 -6.53 -0.53 8.21
CA THR A 168 -6.81 -0.72 9.63
C THR A 168 -6.45 0.56 10.37
N ILE A 169 -7.32 1.00 11.29
CA ILE A 169 -7.04 2.12 12.19
C ILE A 169 -7.03 1.64 13.64
N ILE A 170 -6.29 2.33 14.49
CA ILE A 170 -6.25 2.05 15.92
C ILE A 170 -7.44 2.72 16.59
N ASN A 171 -8.11 2.03 17.51
CA ASN A 171 -9.22 2.60 18.26
C ASN A 171 -8.76 3.85 19.02
N LYS A 172 -9.51 4.96 18.88
CA LYS A 172 -9.17 6.28 19.44
C LYS A 172 -8.93 6.25 20.95
N ILE A 173 -9.56 5.32 21.67
CA ILE A 173 -9.36 5.14 23.12
C ILE A 173 -7.89 4.84 23.46
N TYR A 174 -7.15 4.20 22.56
CA TYR A 174 -5.74 3.87 22.77
C TYR A 174 -4.77 4.95 22.28
N ALA A 175 -5.23 5.95 21.51
CA ALA A 175 -4.34 6.94 20.90
C ALA A 175 -3.50 7.68 21.95
N ASP A 176 -4.11 8.18 23.02
CA ASP A 176 -3.43 8.89 24.11
C ASP A 176 -2.44 7.98 24.88
N SER A 177 -2.80 6.71 25.07
CA SER A 177 -1.92 5.76 25.75
C SER A 177 -0.69 5.45 24.90
N MET A 178 -0.88 5.30 23.59
CA MET A 178 0.20 5.02 22.65
C MET A 178 1.12 6.22 22.47
N GLU A 179 0.58 7.43 22.54
CA GLU A 179 1.37 8.65 22.55
C GLU A 179 2.31 8.71 23.75
N LYS A 180 1.80 8.42 24.95
CA LYS A 180 2.61 8.37 26.18
C LYS A 180 3.67 7.28 26.15
N GLU A 181 3.32 6.10 25.64
CA GLU A 181 4.26 4.97 25.53
C GLU A 181 5.38 5.26 24.52
N LEU A 182 5.03 5.88 23.38
CA LEU A 182 6.02 6.34 22.41
C LEU A 182 6.98 7.36 23.04
N GLU A 183 6.46 8.36 23.76
CA GLU A 183 7.30 9.33 24.47
C GLU A 183 8.19 8.67 25.52
N ALA A 184 7.65 7.72 26.28
CA ALA A 184 8.40 6.99 27.29
C ALA A 184 9.56 6.19 26.68
N LEU A 185 9.38 5.59 25.50
CA LEU A 185 10.43 4.83 24.80
C LEU A 185 11.47 5.71 24.11
N LEU A 186 11.07 6.89 23.66
CA LEU A 186 11.96 7.82 22.94
C LEU A 186 12.83 8.64 23.89
N ASN A 187 12.36 8.93 25.10
CA ASN A 187 13.08 9.68 26.13
C ASN A 187 14.07 8.85 26.97
N VAL A 188 14.34 7.60 26.59
CA VAL A 188 15.36 6.72 27.22
C VAL A 188 16.73 6.90 26.59
#